data_AF-A0A962SUK3-F1
#
_entry.id   AF-A0A962SUK3-F1
#
_cell.length_a   1.000
_cell.length_b   1.000
_cell.length_c   1.000
_cell.angle_alpha   90.00
_cell.angle_beta   90.00
_cell.angle_gamma   90.00
#
_symmetry.space_group_name_H-M   'P 1'
#
loop_
_entity.id
_entity.type
_entity.pdbx_description
1 polymer ?
#
loop_
_entity_poly.entity_id
_entity_poly.type
_entity_poly.pdbx_seq_one_letter_code
_entity_poly.pdbx_strand_id
1 'polypeptide(L)'
;MLEKRKANKAEVAEWFGVSVNSVDAWIRSGCPYLAKGGVGACWVFDLRAVAEWHYGRKSKAATLGQDSPTTDPEFLHPKDRKDWYEGEKARVFLEEKKRNLITLDEYREEMARMLKHVAHAFETLPDVLERKCALDSRVIVSMQSEIDGVRSWLADSMEYHGVVE
;
A
#
# COMPACT_ATOMS: atom_id res chain seq x y z
N MET A 1 28.22 -30.86 29.94
CA MET A 1 28.41 -29.44 29.57
C MET A 1 27.08 -28.65 29.67
N LEU A 2 26.29 -28.80 30.73
CA LEU A 2 24.92 -28.24 30.83
C LEU A 2 24.69 -27.40 32.11
N GLU A 3 25.76 -26.88 32.71
CA GLU A 3 25.69 -26.15 34.00
C GLU A 3 25.61 -24.63 33.88
N LYS A 4 25.81 -24.06 32.68
CA LYS A 4 25.88 -22.59 32.45
C LYS A 4 24.55 -21.91 32.10
N ARG A 5 23.38 -22.54 32.34
CA ARG A 5 22.06 -21.96 32.02
C ARG A 5 21.28 -21.43 33.22
N LYS A 6 21.74 -21.73 34.43
CA LYS A 6 21.09 -21.31 35.67
C LYS A 6 21.62 -19.94 36.07
N ALA A 7 20.73 -19.00 36.31
CA ALA A 7 21.08 -17.65 36.74
C ALA A 7 20.28 -17.26 37.99
N ASN A 8 20.91 -16.46 38.85
CA ASN A 8 20.25 -15.80 39.95
C ASN A 8 19.54 -14.52 39.47
N LYS A 9 18.77 -13.89 40.35
CA LYS A 9 17.98 -12.70 39.99
C LYS A 9 18.82 -11.51 39.52
N ALA A 10 20.01 -11.30 40.07
CA ALA A 10 20.91 -10.22 39.68
C ALA A 10 21.56 -10.49 38.31
N GLU A 11 21.96 -11.74 38.07
CA GLU A 11 22.52 -12.19 36.78
C GLU A 11 21.48 -12.12 35.67
N VAL A 12 20.21 -12.43 35.96
CA VAL A 12 19.10 -12.19 35.03
C VAL A 12 18.98 -10.69 34.74
N ALA A 13 18.97 -9.84 35.76
CA ALA A 13 18.87 -8.40 35.57
C ALA A 13 20.00 -7.85 34.68
N GLU A 14 21.24 -8.27 34.95
CA GLU A 14 22.42 -7.93 34.16
C GLU A 14 22.34 -8.42 32.72
N TRP A 15 21.99 -9.70 32.51
CA TRP A 15 21.91 -10.30 31.17
C TRP A 15 20.86 -9.63 30.28
N PHE A 16 19.70 -9.25 30.86
CA PHE A 16 18.63 -8.58 30.12
C PHE A 16 18.77 -7.05 30.08
N GLY A 17 19.79 -6.47 30.73
CA GLY A 17 20.00 -5.02 30.82
C GLY A 17 18.86 -4.29 31.56
N VAL A 18 18.22 -4.94 32.54
CA VAL A 18 17.10 -4.40 33.31
C VAL A 18 17.43 -4.28 34.79
N SER A 19 16.61 -3.54 35.54
CA SER A 19 16.77 -3.46 37.00
C SER A 19 16.30 -4.73 37.71
N VAL A 20 16.85 -5.03 38.89
CA VAL A 20 16.41 -6.15 39.74
C VAL A 20 14.92 -6.03 40.13
N ASN A 21 14.39 -4.80 40.22
CA ASN A 21 12.96 -4.54 40.48
C ASN A 21 12.07 -4.94 39.29
N SER A 22 12.58 -4.81 38.06
CA SER A 22 11.89 -5.29 36.85
C SER A 22 11.76 -6.81 36.86
N VAL A 23 12.80 -7.51 37.34
CA VAL A 23 12.75 -8.96 37.51
C VAL A 23 11.73 -9.36 38.59
N ASP A 24 11.57 -8.60 39.69
CA ASP A 24 10.46 -8.84 40.64
C ASP A 24 9.09 -8.70 40.00
N ALA A 25 8.91 -7.68 39.15
CA ALA A 25 7.67 -7.49 38.42
C ALA A 25 7.40 -8.67 37.48
N TRP A 26 8.44 -9.27 36.88
CA TRP A 26 8.31 -10.46 36.05
C TRP A 26 7.89 -11.68 36.86
N ILE A 27 8.47 -11.89 38.04
CA ILE A 27 8.09 -12.98 38.95
C ILE A 27 6.60 -12.88 39.31
N ARG A 28 6.09 -11.68 39.65
CA ARG A 28 4.65 -11.45 39.90
C ARG A 28 3.79 -11.70 38.67
N SER A 29 4.34 -11.49 37.48
CA SER A 29 3.67 -11.64 36.18
C SER A 29 3.73 -13.07 35.61
N GLY A 30 4.24 -14.04 36.39
CA GLY A 30 4.33 -15.45 36.02
C GLY A 30 5.59 -15.85 35.24
N CYS A 31 6.73 -15.21 35.52
CA CYS A 31 8.02 -15.60 34.94
C CYS A 31 8.43 -17.03 35.36
N PRO A 32 8.88 -17.89 34.42
CA PRO A 32 9.27 -19.26 34.72
C PRO A 32 10.54 -19.30 35.58
N TYR A 33 10.52 -20.10 36.65
CA TYR A 33 11.65 -20.29 37.57
C TYR A 33 11.86 -21.79 37.85
N LEU A 34 13.10 -22.16 38.19
CA LEU A 34 13.47 -23.53 38.56
C LEU A 34 13.40 -23.75 40.08
N ALA A 35 13.76 -22.73 40.86
CA ALA A 35 13.63 -22.76 42.32
C ALA A 35 13.12 -21.42 42.84
N LYS A 36 12.12 -21.49 43.72
CA LYS A 36 11.53 -20.31 44.37
C LYS A 36 12.49 -19.80 45.44
N GLY A 37 12.78 -18.50 45.41
CA GLY A 37 13.56 -17.86 46.47
C GLY A 37 12.75 -17.71 47.76
N GLY A 38 13.43 -17.79 48.89
CA GLY A 38 12.88 -17.67 50.24
C GLY A 38 13.96 -17.36 51.27
N VAL A 39 13.61 -17.35 52.55
CA VAL A 39 14.60 -17.12 53.62
C VAL A 39 15.63 -18.25 53.58
N GLY A 40 16.88 -17.93 53.24
CA GLY A 40 17.97 -18.89 53.10
C GLY A 40 18.10 -19.58 51.72
N ALA A 41 17.23 -19.29 50.75
CA ALA A 41 17.27 -19.88 49.42
C ALA A 41 17.25 -18.80 48.32
N CYS A 42 18.25 -18.85 47.41
CA CYS A 42 18.34 -17.94 46.27
C CYS A 42 17.40 -18.35 45.13
N TRP A 43 16.87 -17.37 44.39
CA TRP A 43 16.12 -17.62 43.16
C TRP A 43 17.02 -18.25 42.10
N VAL A 44 16.51 -19.28 41.40
CA VAL A 44 17.21 -19.91 40.28
C VAL A 44 16.30 -19.90 39.06
N PHE A 45 16.77 -19.28 37.98
CA PHE A 45 16.09 -19.16 36.70
C PHE A 45 16.85 -19.89 35.60
N ASP A 46 16.15 -20.38 34.59
CA ASP A 46 16.76 -20.75 33.30
C ASP A 46 16.69 -19.54 32.37
N LEU A 47 17.85 -18.97 32.01
CA LEU A 47 17.90 -17.78 31.15
C LEU A 47 17.15 -17.97 29.83
N ARG A 48 17.17 -19.18 29.27
CA ARG A 48 16.47 -19.48 28.02
C ARG A 48 14.96 -19.43 28.20
N ALA A 49 14.44 -20.06 29.25
CA ALA A 49 13.01 -20.08 29.53
C ALA A 49 12.48 -18.67 29.84
N VAL A 50 13.27 -17.87 30.56
CA VAL A 50 12.94 -16.46 30.83
C VAL A 50 12.94 -15.64 29.54
N ALA A 51 13.92 -15.84 28.66
CA ALA A 51 13.98 -15.17 27.36
C ALA A 51 12.80 -15.56 26.46
N GLU A 52 12.49 -16.86 26.35
CA GLU A 52 11.33 -17.34 25.58
C GLU A 52 10.00 -16.82 26.14
N TRP A 53 9.86 -16.69 27.46
CA TRP A 53 8.66 -16.10 28.06
C TRP A 53 8.57 -14.58 27.83
N HIS A 54 9.68 -13.85 28.03
CA HIS A 54 9.72 -12.39 27.93
C HIS A 54 9.63 -11.91 26.48
N TYR A 55 10.42 -12.53 25.60
CA TYR A 55 10.38 -12.27 24.17
C TYR A 55 9.26 -13.02 23.47
N GLY A 56 8.73 -14.13 23.98
CA GLY A 56 7.56 -14.83 23.42
C GLY A 56 6.30 -13.97 23.37
N ARG A 57 6.10 -13.11 24.39
CA ARG A 57 5.05 -12.08 24.36
C ARG A 57 5.30 -11.02 23.30
N LYS A 58 6.57 -10.66 23.07
CA LYS A 58 6.96 -9.69 22.04
C LYS A 58 7.06 -10.31 20.65
N SER A 59 7.33 -11.60 20.50
CA SER A 59 7.59 -12.29 19.24
C SER A 59 6.32 -12.77 18.55
N LYS A 60 5.19 -12.94 19.26
CA LYS A 60 3.87 -12.90 18.60
C LYS A 60 3.56 -11.53 17.96
N ALA A 61 4.20 -10.46 18.44
CA ALA A 61 4.08 -9.12 17.85
C ALA A 61 5.27 -8.72 16.94
N ALA A 62 6.40 -9.41 17.00
CA ALA A 62 7.66 -9.01 16.33
C ALA A 62 8.29 -10.09 15.43
N THR A 63 7.68 -11.27 15.27
CA THR A 63 8.07 -12.26 14.25
C THR A 63 7.29 -12.07 12.94
N LEU A 64 6.75 -10.87 12.70
CA LEU A 64 6.22 -10.44 11.39
C LEU A 64 7.07 -9.28 10.81
N GLY A 65 8.35 -9.25 11.14
CA GLY A 65 9.37 -8.47 10.42
C GLY A 65 9.97 -9.26 9.25
N GLN A 66 9.19 -10.13 8.62
CA GLN A 66 9.51 -10.77 7.34
C GLN A 66 8.49 -10.30 6.33
N ASP A 67 9.01 -9.89 5.17
CA ASP A 67 8.29 -9.40 4.00
C ASP A 67 7.24 -10.42 3.52
N SER A 68 6.10 -10.50 4.20
CA SER A 68 4.91 -11.20 3.71
C SER A 68 4.02 -10.18 3.01
N PRO A 69 3.64 -10.43 1.75
CA PRO A 69 2.63 -9.61 1.11
C PRO A 69 1.32 -9.77 1.89
N THR A 70 0.65 -8.65 2.16
CA THR A 70 -0.75 -8.62 2.58
C THR A 70 -1.01 -9.17 3.99
N THR A 71 -0.59 -8.44 5.04
CA THR A 71 -1.35 -8.49 6.29
C THR A 71 -2.68 -7.79 6.03
N ASP A 72 -3.76 -8.56 5.88
CA ASP A 72 -5.10 -8.02 5.69
C ASP A 72 -5.39 -7.00 6.82
N PRO A 73 -5.62 -5.71 6.49
CA PRO A 73 -5.76 -4.63 7.47
C PRO A 73 -6.86 -4.87 8.50
N GLU A 74 -7.81 -5.75 8.22
CA GLU A 74 -8.91 -6.07 9.12
C GLU A 74 -8.47 -6.80 10.39
N PHE A 75 -7.33 -7.52 10.35
CA PHE A 75 -6.80 -8.26 11.51
C PHE A 75 -5.81 -7.44 12.35
N LEU A 76 -5.52 -6.20 11.95
CA LEU A 76 -4.67 -5.29 12.72
C LEU A 76 -5.40 -4.75 13.95
N HIS A 77 -4.64 -4.52 15.03
CA HIS A 77 -5.17 -3.81 16.19
C HIS A 77 -5.66 -2.41 15.76
N PRO A 78 -6.74 -1.84 16.34
CA PRO A 78 -7.35 -0.59 15.86
C PRO A 78 -6.38 0.58 15.65
N LYS A 79 -5.33 0.67 16.47
CA LYS A 79 -4.27 1.67 16.31
C LYS A 79 -3.42 1.42 15.06
N ASP A 80 -2.87 0.21 14.93
CA ASP A 80 -2.01 -0.16 13.80
C ASP A 80 -2.79 -0.14 12.47
N ARG A 81 -4.09 -0.46 12.51
CA ARG A 81 -5.01 -0.33 11.38
C ARG A 81 -5.18 1.11 10.93
N LYS A 82 -5.36 2.04 11.89
CA LYS A 82 -5.45 3.48 11.60
C LYS A 82 -4.15 3.97 10.96
N ASP A 83 -3.02 3.63 11.55
CA ASP A 83 -1.69 4.02 11.06
C ASP A 83 -1.44 3.47 9.64
N TRP A 84 -1.90 2.25 9.35
CA TRP A 84 -1.86 1.65 8.01
C TRP A 84 -2.66 2.46 6.98
N TYR A 85 -3.93 2.78 7.26
CA TYR A 85 -4.77 3.56 6.33
C TYR A 85 -4.26 5.01 6.17
N GLU A 86 -3.69 5.61 7.21
CA GLU A 86 -3.05 6.92 7.11
C GLU A 86 -1.81 6.88 6.22
N GLY A 87 -0.99 5.82 6.33
CA GLY A 87 0.13 5.57 5.43
C GLY A 87 -0.32 5.37 3.98
N GLU A 88 -1.38 4.59 3.75
CA GLU A 88 -1.89 4.32 2.41
C GLU A 88 -2.46 5.59 1.75
N LYS A 89 -3.20 6.42 2.51
CA LYS A 89 -3.63 7.74 2.05
C LYS A 89 -2.45 8.62 1.65
N ALA A 90 -1.40 8.65 2.46
CA ALA A 90 -0.20 9.43 2.17
C ALA A 90 0.53 8.92 0.92
N ARG A 91 0.56 7.59 0.71
CA ARG A 91 1.12 6.95 -0.48
C ARG A 91 0.36 7.36 -1.74
N VAL A 92 -0.96 7.17 -1.76
CA VAL A 92 -1.83 7.54 -2.89
C VAL A 92 -1.70 9.03 -3.21
N PHE A 93 -1.74 9.90 -2.20
CA PHE A 93 -1.58 11.35 -2.39
C PHE A 93 -0.20 11.73 -2.94
N LEU A 94 0.86 11.04 -2.51
CA LEU A 94 2.21 11.26 -3.02
C LEU A 94 2.35 10.80 -4.48
N GLU A 95 1.70 9.70 -4.86
CA GLU A 95 1.69 9.22 -6.24
C GLU A 95 0.85 10.12 -7.16
N GLU A 96 -0.29 10.61 -6.70
CA GLU A 96 -1.09 11.63 -7.38
C GLU A 96 -0.27 12.91 -7.62
N LYS A 97 0.42 13.40 -6.58
CA LYS A 97 1.34 14.55 -6.71
C LYS A 97 2.50 14.31 -7.68
N LYS A 98 2.97 13.08 -7.79
CA LYS A 98 3.99 12.68 -8.79
C LYS A 98 3.39 12.50 -10.19
N ARG A 99 2.08 12.67 -10.36
CA ARG A 99 1.32 12.39 -11.60
C ARG A 99 1.40 10.94 -12.06
N ASN A 100 1.59 10.02 -11.12
CA ASN A 100 1.56 8.58 -11.40
C ASN A 100 0.14 8.01 -11.33
N LEU A 101 -0.79 8.70 -10.67
CA LEU A 101 -2.22 8.40 -10.68
C LEU A 101 -3.00 9.64 -11.10
N ILE A 102 -4.07 9.41 -11.85
CA ILE A 102 -5.09 10.41 -12.20
C ILE A 102 -6.46 9.84 -11.84
N THR A 103 -7.41 10.72 -11.53
CA THR A 103 -8.78 10.30 -11.28
C THR A 103 -9.47 9.90 -12.59
N LEU A 104 -10.54 9.10 -12.47
CA LEU A 104 -11.32 8.69 -13.64
C LEU A 104 -11.98 9.90 -14.33
N ASP A 105 -12.37 10.92 -13.57
CA ASP A 105 -13.00 12.12 -14.12
C ASP A 105 -11.99 12.98 -14.88
N GLU A 106 -10.77 13.15 -14.36
CA GLU A 106 -9.68 13.82 -15.09
C GLU A 106 -9.33 13.09 -16.39
N TYR A 107 -9.29 11.75 -16.35
CA TYR A 107 -9.08 10.94 -17.56
C TYR A 107 -10.19 11.17 -18.59
N ARG A 108 -11.46 11.14 -18.17
CA ARG A 108 -12.61 11.38 -19.04
C ARG A 108 -12.58 12.78 -19.66
N GLU A 109 -12.22 13.79 -18.87
CA GLU A 109 -12.10 15.18 -19.34
C GLU A 109 -10.98 15.33 -20.37
N GLU A 110 -9.80 14.76 -20.11
CA GLU A 110 -8.68 14.82 -21.06
C GLU A 110 -8.99 14.07 -22.36
N MET A 111 -9.58 12.87 -22.26
CA MET A 111 -10.00 12.12 -23.45
C MET A 111 -11.04 12.90 -24.26
N ALA A 112 -12.03 13.52 -23.60
CA ALA A 112 -13.00 14.36 -24.28
C ALA A 112 -12.36 15.59 -24.95
N ARG A 113 -11.36 16.22 -24.32
CA ARG A 113 -10.58 17.31 -24.93
C ARG A 113 -9.84 16.83 -26.19
N MET A 114 -9.14 15.70 -26.11
CA MET A 114 -8.41 15.13 -27.24
C MET A 114 -9.33 14.81 -28.42
N LEU A 115 -10.47 14.15 -28.16
CA LEU A 115 -11.44 13.80 -29.19
C LEU A 115 -12.07 15.03 -29.85
N LYS A 116 -12.36 16.08 -29.09
CA LYS A 116 -12.82 17.37 -29.64
C LYS A 116 -11.80 17.97 -30.60
N HIS A 117 -10.51 17.92 -30.27
CA HIS A 117 -9.46 18.41 -31.17
C HIS A 117 -9.39 17.60 -32.47
N VAL A 118 -9.51 16.27 -32.39
CA VAL A 118 -9.54 15.40 -33.57
C VAL A 118 -10.79 15.69 -34.43
N ALA A 119 -11.96 15.79 -33.81
CA ALA A 119 -13.20 16.13 -34.50
C ALA A 119 -13.10 17.49 -35.22
N HIS A 120 -12.57 18.50 -34.54
CA HIS A 120 -12.35 19.83 -35.12
C HIS A 120 -11.33 19.82 -36.27
N ALA A 121 -10.28 19.00 -36.16
CA ALA A 121 -9.32 18.85 -37.25
C ALA A 121 -10.00 18.28 -38.51
N PHE A 122 -10.90 17.31 -38.36
CA PHE A 122 -11.68 16.78 -39.47
C PHE A 122 -12.66 17.80 -40.07
N GLU A 123 -13.33 18.60 -39.25
CA GLU A 123 -14.26 19.66 -39.71
C GLU A 123 -13.55 20.74 -40.53
N THR A 124 -12.34 21.11 -40.13
CA THR A 124 -11.59 22.21 -40.76
C THR A 124 -10.73 21.76 -41.94
N LEU A 125 -10.48 20.45 -42.07
CA LEU A 125 -9.62 19.88 -43.12
C LEU A 125 -10.12 20.22 -44.54
N PRO A 126 -11.43 20.13 -44.86
CA PRO A 126 -11.93 20.50 -46.18
C PRO A 126 -11.61 21.95 -46.56
N ASP A 127 -11.85 22.89 -45.65
CA ASP A 127 -11.59 24.31 -45.87
C ASP A 127 -10.09 24.59 -46.07
N VAL A 128 -9.25 23.89 -45.30
CA VAL A 128 -7.78 24.00 -45.44
C VAL A 128 -7.33 23.49 -46.81
N LEU A 129 -7.88 22.38 -47.28
CA LEU A 129 -7.54 21.79 -48.57
C LEU A 129 -8.11 22.59 -49.75
N GLU A 130 -9.33 23.11 -49.65
CA GLU A 130 -9.90 24.03 -50.63
C GLU A 130 -8.98 25.23 -50.85
N ARG A 131 -8.57 25.88 -49.75
CA ARG A 131 -7.72 27.06 -49.80
C ARG A 131 -6.30 26.77 -50.30
N LYS A 132 -5.69 25.66 -49.87
CA LYS A 132 -4.29 25.34 -50.20
C LYS A 132 -4.11 24.67 -51.55
N CYS A 133 -5.09 23.87 -51.97
CA CYS A 133 -4.99 23.04 -53.17
C CYS A 133 -5.91 23.50 -54.30
N ALA A 134 -6.68 24.58 -54.11
CA ALA A 134 -7.63 25.13 -55.09
C ALA A 134 -8.57 24.04 -55.65
N LEU A 135 -9.09 23.20 -54.76
CA LEU A 135 -9.96 22.08 -55.13
C LEU A 135 -11.33 22.59 -55.62
N ASP A 136 -11.91 21.87 -56.58
CA ASP A 136 -13.26 22.14 -57.07
C ASP A 136 -14.30 21.83 -55.98
N SER A 137 -15.37 22.64 -55.92
CA SER A 137 -16.42 22.50 -54.92
C SER A 137 -17.09 21.12 -54.92
N ARG A 138 -17.19 20.44 -56.07
CA ARG A 138 -17.76 19.08 -56.14
C ARG A 138 -16.89 18.07 -55.39
N VAL A 139 -15.57 18.23 -55.46
CA VAL A 139 -14.60 17.37 -54.75
C VAL A 139 -14.68 17.62 -53.25
N ILE A 140 -14.81 18.89 -52.83
CA ILE A 140 -14.97 19.26 -51.42
C ILE A 140 -16.23 18.65 -50.82
N VAL A 141 -17.37 18.72 -51.50
CA VAL A 141 -18.64 18.12 -51.04
C VAL A 141 -18.52 16.60 -50.89
N SER A 142 -17.92 15.93 -51.87
CA SER A 142 -17.69 14.49 -51.78
C SER A 142 -16.78 14.14 -50.60
N MET A 143 -15.71 14.91 -50.38
CA MET A 143 -14.77 14.68 -49.29
C MET A 143 -15.39 14.94 -47.91
N GLN A 144 -16.21 15.98 -47.78
CA GLN A 144 -16.98 16.24 -46.55
C GLN A 144 -17.88 15.06 -46.20
N SER A 145 -18.59 14.50 -47.18
CA SER A 145 -19.43 13.32 -46.97
C SER A 145 -18.63 12.11 -46.46
N GLU A 146 -17.43 11.87 -46.98
CA GLU A 146 -16.56 10.78 -46.51
C GLU A 146 -16.04 11.05 -45.08
N ILE A 147 -15.64 12.29 -44.78
CA ILE A 147 -15.19 12.70 -43.44
C ILE A 147 -16.31 12.54 -42.41
N ASP A 148 -17.53 12.94 -42.74
CA ASP A 148 -18.71 12.77 -41.88
C ASP A 148 -19.03 11.29 -41.65
N GLY A 149 -18.86 10.46 -42.69
CA GLY A 149 -18.96 9.01 -42.58
C GLY A 149 -17.94 8.41 -41.61
N VAL A 150 -16.67 8.80 -41.72
CA VAL A 150 -15.59 8.36 -40.82
C VAL A 150 -15.85 8.83 -39.39
N ARG A 151 -16.29 10.08 -39.19
CA ARG A 151 -16.65 10.61 -37.86
C ARG A 151 -17.80 9.84 -37.22
N SER A 152 -18.84 9.53 -37.99
CA SER A 152 -20.00 8.77 -37.51
C SER A 152 -19.58 7.35 -37.12
N TRP A 153 -18.80 6.67 -37.98
CA TRP A 153 -18.26 5.35 -37.66
C TRP A 153 -17.39 5.35 -36.40
N LEU A 154 -16.54 6.37 -36.22
CA LEU A 154 -15.71 6.49 -35.02
C LEU A 154 -16.58 6.66 -33.76
N ALA A 155 -17.63 7.49 -33.84
CA ALA A 155 -18.56 7.66 -32.72
C ALA A 155 -19.26 6.35 -32.36
N ASP A 156 -19.79 5.63 -33.35
CA ASP A 156 -20.46 4.34 -33.15
C ASP A 156 -19.51 3.28 -32.56
N SER A 157 -18.27 3.23 -33.04
CA SER A 157 -17.25 2.31 -32.53
C SER A 157 -16.92 2.59 -31.06
N MET A 158 -16.92 3.86 -30.65
CA MET A 158 -16.63 4.25 -29.26
C MET A 158 -17.82 3.97 -28.34
N GLU A 159 -19.04 4.19 -28.81
CA GLU A 159 -20.26 3.88 -28.05
C GLU A 159 -20.40 2.36 -27.81
N TYR A 160 -20.07 1.54 -28.82
CA TYR A 160 -20.07 0.08 -28.68
C TYR A 160 -19.12 -0.42 -27.58
N HIS A 161 -17.91 0.15 -27.49
CA HIS A 161 -16.95 -0.24 -26.45
C HIS A 161 -17.36 0.23 -25.04
N GLY A 162 -18.11 1.33 -24.92
CA GLY A 162 -18.62 1.82 -23.63
C GLY A 162 -19.79 1.02 -23.05
N VAL A 163 -20.40 0.12 -23.83
CA VAL A 163 -21.52 -0.74 -23.41
C VAL A 163 -21.06 -2.16 -23.01
N VAL A 164 -19.82 -2.53 -23.34
CA VAL A 164 -19.26 -3.89 -23.15
C VAL A 164 -18.40 -4.02 -21.88
N GLU A 165 -18.15 -2.92 -21.17
CA GLU A 165 -17.58 -2.91 -19.80
C GLU A 165 -18.67 -2.65 -18.75
#